data_AF-A0A7Y6QN80-F1
#
_entry.id   AF-A0A7Y6QN80-F1
#
_cell.length_a   1.000
_cell.length_b   1.000
_cell.length_c   1.000
_cell.angle_alpha   90.00
_cell.angle_beta   90.00
_cell.angle_gamma   90.00
#
_symmetry.space_group_name_H-M   'P 1'
#
loop_
_entity.id
_entity.type
_entity.pdbx_description
1 polymer ?
#
loop_
_entity_poly.entity_id
_entity_poly.type
_entity_poly.pdbx_seq_one_letter_code
_entity_poly.pdbx_strand_id
1 'polypeptide(L)'
;MESNDQRYLVQQNKIGDSSKPPVFARVMRSKEGVFEGVSFIKNKEKATVMTIAQAEEAIAWAAKKKSGAKEYATKIICVGQ
;
A
#
# COMPACT_ATOMS: atom_id res chain seq x y z
N MET A 1 22.19 -4.79 -12.63
CA MET A 1 20.97 -3.99 -12.86
C MET A 1 20.01 -4.35 -11.75
N GLU A 2 19.96 -3.56 -10.69
CA GLU A 2 18.86 -3.67 -9.73
C GLU A 2 17.62 -3.18 -10.44
N SER A 3 16.79 -4.12 -10.88
CA SER A 3 15.49 -3.82 -11.46
C SER A 3 14.70 -3.08 -10.39
N ASN A 4 14.70 -1.74 -10.46
CA ASN A 4 13.75 -0.89 -9.77
C ASN A 4 12.39 -1.16 -10.40
N ASP A 5 11.83 -2.33 -10.07
CA ASP A 5 10.52 -2.79 -10.49
C ASP A 5 9.49 -1.99 -9.68
N GLN A 6 9.46 -0.67 -9.92
CA GLN A 6 8.50 0.27 -9.36
C GLN A 6 7.19 0.09 -10.12
N ARG A 7 6.57 -1.07 -9.92
CA ARG A 7 5.33 -1.47 -10.57
C ARG A 7 4.35 -2.12 -9.60
N TYR A 8 4.62 -2.01 -8.30
CA TYR A 8 3.77 -2.59 -7.27
C TYR A 8 2.92 -1.53 -6.58
N LEU A 9 1.68 -1.89 -6.29
CA LEU A 9 0.80 -1.18 -5.38
C LEU A 9 0.41 -2.12 -4.25
N VAL A 10 0.19 -1.57 -3.06
CA VAL A 10 -0.42 -2.33 -1.97
C VAL A 10 -1.91 -2.03 -1.95
N GLN A 11 -2.72 -3.07 -2.09
CA GLN A 11 -4.17 -3.02 -2.01
C GLN A 11 -4.62 -3.61 -0.68
N GLN A 12 -5.60 -2.99 -0.04
CA GLN A 12 -6.20 -3.45 1.19
C GLN A 12 -7.73 -3.51 1.02
N ASN A 13 -8.33 -4.65 1.34
CA ASN A 13 -9.76 -4.92 1.24
C ASN A 13 -10.31 -5.23 2.63
N LYS A 14 -11.52 -4.76 2.96
CA LYS A 14 -12.13 -5.11 4.24
C LYS A 14 -12.57 -6.57 4.21
N ILE A 15 -12.17 -7.36 5.20
CA ILE A 15 -12.57 -8.75 5.39
C ILE A 15 -14.01 -8.76 5.90
N GLY A 16 -14.88 -9.55 5.26
CA GLY A 16 -16.29 -9.68 5.65
C GLY A 16 -17.23 -8.59 5.12
N ASP A 17 -16.73 -7.56 4.43
CA ASP A 17 -17.56 -6.51 3.82
C ASP A 17 -17.10 -6.25 2.38
N SER A 18 -17.68 -6.98 1.44
CA SER A 18 -17.38 -6.86 0.01
C SER A 18 -18.01 -5.62 -0.65
N SER A 19 -18.91 -4.93 0.07
CA SER A 19 -19.53 -3.68 -0.39
C SER A 19 -18.57 -2.49 -0.27
N LYS A 20 -17.54 -2.59 0.58
CA LYS A 20 -16.50 -1.56 0.70
C LYS A 20 -15.51 -1.69 -0.47
N PRO A 21 -15.27 -0.61 -1.23
CA PRO A 21 -14.29 -0.65 -2.30
C PRO A 21 -12.88 -0.87 -1.73
N PRO A 22 -11.97 -1.50 -2.51
CA PRO A 22 -10.58 -1.64 -2.13
C PRO A 22 -9.93 -0.26 -1.93
N VAL A 23 -8.99 -0.20 -1.00
CA VAL A 23 -8.13 0.97 -0.79
C VAL A 23 -6.70 0.62 -1.15
N PHE A 24 -5.94 1.61 -1.59
CA PHE A 24 -4.59 1.50 -2.10
C PHE A 24 -3.64 2.32 -1.24
N ALA A 25 -2.44 1.80 -1.02
CA ALA A 25 -1.40 2.48 -0.28
C ALA A 25 -0.85 3.69 -1.05
N ARG A 26 -0.81 4.81 -0.36
CA ARG A 26 -0.10 6.02 -0.74
C ARG A 26 0.96 6.29 0.31
N VAL A 27 2.22 6.12 -0.07
CA VAL A 27 3.35 6.38 0.81
C VAL A 27 3.47 7.89 0.97
N MET A 28 3.52 8.35 2.22
CA MET A 28 3.79 9.72 2.58
C MET A 28 5.26 9.82 2.95
N ARG A 29 5.98 10.66 2.22
CA ARG A 29 7.38 11.00 2.50
C ARG A 29 7.49 12.47 2.84
N SER A 30 8.39 12.80 3.75
CA SER A 30 8.74 14.20 4.04
C SER A 30 9.37 14.87 2.82
N LYS A 31 9.55 16.19 2.91
CA LYS A 31 10.32 16.97 1.92
C LYS A 31 11.76 16.46 1.74
N GLU A 32 12.33 15.84 2.77
CA GLU A 32 13.66 15.22 2.76
C GLU A 32 13.68 13.77 2.21
N GLY A 33 12.52 13.24 1.78
CA GLY A 33 12.41 11.89 1.23
C GLY A 33 12.29 10.77 2.28
N VAL A 34 12.27 11.12 3.57
CA VAL A 34 12.08 10.18 4.69
C VAL A 34 10.67 9.59 4.67
N PHE A 35 10.55 8.28 4.89
CA PHE A 35 9.26 7.61 5.02
C PHE A 35 8.56 8.04 6.33
N GLU A 36 7.43 8.74 6.23
CA GLU A 36 6.63 9.16 7.38
C GLU A 36 5.45 8.24 7.65
N GLY A 37 5.00 7.51 6.63
CA GLY A 37 3.95 6.52 6.78
C GLY A 37 3.25 6.17 5.49
N VAL A 38 2.17 5.40 5.64
CA VAL A 38 1.31 5.02 4.52
C VAL A 38 -0.15 5.39 4.80
N SER A 39 -0.78 6.01 3.83
CA SER A 39 -2.21 6.35 3.84
C SER A 39 -2.94 5.48 2.84
N PHE A 40 -4.10 4.93 3.24
CA PHE A 40 -4.92 4.12 2.34
C PHE A 40 -6.01 4.96 1.69
N ILE A 41 -6.03 5.02 0.36
CA ILE A 41 -6.97 5.83 -0.43
C ILE A 41 -7.81 4.94 -1.36
N LYS A 42 -9.06 5.31 -1.66
CA LYS A 42 -9.90 4.53 -2.59
C LYS A 42 -9.51 4.68 -4.06
N ASN A 43 -8.73 5.71 -4.39
CA ASN A 43 -8.35 6.00 -5.76
C ASN A 43 -7.01 5.33 -6.11
N LYS A 44 -7.05 4.34 -7.01
CA LYS A 44 -5.87 3.61 -7.50
C LYS A 44 -4.86 4.52 -8.21
N GLU A 45 -5.32 5.50 -8.98
CA GLU A 45 -4.45 6.35 -9.80
C GLU A 45 -3.59 7.30 -8.96
N LYS A 46 -4.05 7.64 -7.76
CA LYS A 46 -3.31 8.47 -6.80
C LYS A 46 -2.45 7.64 -5.83
N ALA A 47 -2.46 6.31 -5.98
CA ALA A 47 -1.68 5.42 -5.14
C ALA A 47 -0.20 5.51 -5.53
N THR A 48 0.68 5.28 -4.56
CA THR A 48 2.12 5.39 -4.82
C THR A 48 2.59 4.07 -5.43
N VAL A 49 2.98 4.09 -6.69
CA VAL A 49 3.70 2.96 -7.31
C VAL A 49 5.08 2.86 -6.68
N MET A 50 5.41 1.67 -6.19
CA MET A 50 6.60 1.44 -5.39
C MET A 50 7.28 0.12 -5.77
N THR A 51 8.53 -0.06 -5.34
CA THR A 51 9.21 -1.35 -5.48
C THR A 51 8.59 -2.40 -4.55
N ILE A 52 8.89 -3.68 -4.78
CA ILE A 52 8.43 -4.75 -3.90
C ILE A 52 8.87 -4.53 -2.44
N ALA A 53 10.11 -4.10 -2.21
CA ALA A 53 10.63 -3.82 -0.87
C ALA A 53 9.84 -2.71 -0.16
N GLN A 54 9.52 -1.63 -0.88
CA GLN A 54 8.68 -0.56 -0.33
C GLN A 54 7.23 -1.01 -0.08
N ALA A 55 6.70 -1.90 -0.92
CA ALA A 55 5.37 -2.47 -0.74
C ALA A 55 5.33 -3.32 0.55
N GLU A 56 6.36 -4.12 0.81
CA GLU A 56 6.48 -4.87 2.06
C GLU A 56 6.60 -3.94 3.27
N GLU A 57 7.38 -2.87 3.19
CA GLU A 57 7.48 -1.87 4.27
C GLU A 57 6.13 -1.20 4.56
N ALA A 58 5.38 -0.85 3.52
CA ALA A 58 4.03 -0.29 3.66
C ALA A 58 3.06 -1.29 4.32
N ILE A 59 3.14 -2.57 3.99
CA ILE A 59 2.34 -3.64 4.62
C ILE A 59 2.71 -3.78 6.09
N ALA A 60 4.01 -3.84 6.41
CA ALA A 60 4.50 -3.96 7.78
C ALA A 60 4.04 -2.77 8.64
N TRP A 61 4.10 -1.55 8.09
CA TRP A 61 3.59 -0.35 8.77
C TRP A 61 2.07 -0.41 8.96
N ALA A 62 1.32 -0.84 7.95
CA ALA A 62 -0.13 -0.98 8.04
C ALA A 62 -0.55 -2.01 9.09
N ALA A 63 0.19 -3.12 9.19
CA ALA A 63 -0.01 -4.15 10.21
C ALA A 63 0.32 -3.65 11.62
N LYS A 64 1.34 -2.79 11.77
CA LYS A 64 1.70 -2.18 13.07
C LYS A 64 0.74 -1.09 13.53
N LYS A 65 0.28 -0.20 12.64
CA LYS A 65 -0.41 1.05 13.04
C LYS A 65 -1.93 0.93 13.12
N LYS A 66 -2.56 0.02 12.38
CA LYS A 66 -4.01 -0.22 12.51
C LYS A 66 -4.26 -1.32 13.52
N SER A 67 -4.82 -0.99 14.68
CA SER A 67 -5.43 -2.00 15.57
C SER A 67 -6.48 -2.85 14.84
N GLY A 68 -7.11 -2.30 13.79
CA GLY A 68 -8.01 -3.00 12.86
C GLY A 68 -7.34 -3.62 11.63
N ALA A 69 -6.00 -3.76 11.55
CA ALA A 69 -5.34 -4.37 10.39
C ALA A 69 -5.86 -5.80 10.11
N LYS A 70 -6.26 -6.51 11.17
CA LYS A 70 -6.87 -7.85 11.12
C LYS A 70 -8.21 -7.87 10.39
N GLU A 71 -8.89 -6.72 10.31
CA GLU A 71 -10.16 -6.57 9.59
C GLU A 71 -9.94 -6.33 8.09
N TYR A 72 -8.69 -6.26 7.62
CA TYR A 72 -8.40 -5.99 6.23
C TYR A 72 -7.37 -6.95 5.62
N ALA A 73 -7.72 -7.54 4.48
CA ALA A 73 -6.83 -8.35 3.67
C ALA A 73 -5.95 -7.42 2.84
N THR A 74 -4.65 -7.42 3.13
CA THR A 74 -3.65 -6.61 2.43
C THR A 74 -2.90 -7.48 1.43
N LYS A 75 -2.75 -7.03 0.18
CA LYS A 75 -2.07 -7.74 -0.91
C LYS A 75 -1.26 -6.78 -1.78
N ILE A 76 -0.17 -7.28 -2.35
CA ILE A 76 0.61 -6.54 -3.34
C ILE A 76 0.04 -6.87 -4.73
N ILE A 77 -0.21 -5.84 -5.54
CA ILE A 77 -0.66 -5.98 -6.93
C ILE A 77 0.40 -5.36 -7.86
N CYS A 78 0.67 -6.03 -8.98
CA CYS A 78 1.51 -5.46 -10.04
C CYS A 78 0.61 -4.67 -11.02
N VAL A 79 1.00 -3.46 -11.39
CA VAL A 79 0.24 -2.59 -12.30
C VAL A 79 0.78 -2.57 -13.74
N GLY A 80 1.78 -3.39 -14.06
CA GLY A 80 2.49 -3.38 -15.33
C GLY A 80 2.24 -4.58 -16.25
N GLN A 81 1.01 -5.12 -16.29
CA GLN A 81 0.63 -6.21 -17.19
C GLN A 81 -0.34 -5.73 -18.27
#